data_AF-A0A2E4FKJ9-F1
#
_entry.id   AF-A0A2E4FKJ9-F1
#
_cell.length_a   1.000
_cell.length_b   1.000
_cell.length_c   1.000
_cell.angle_alpha   90.00
_cell.angle_beta   90.00
_cell.angle_gamma   90.00
#
_symmetry.space_group_name_H-M   'P 1'
#
loop_
_entity.id
_entity.type
_entity.pdbx_description
1 polymer ?
#
loop_
_entity_poly.entity_id
_entity_poly.type
_entity_poly.pdbx_seq_one_letter_code
_entity_poly.pdbx_strand_id
1 'polypeptide(L)'
;MLSVTHESRWRELRVEGATDLPDGAVLSYRVTHALANELPPSEWPAQNLIADGTAAVQEGKYGARLNTTYWPKGSVQVEVQFPIAPQPPTIRTRYGNFGEELTGNNVTVLGSSKVVTAEHTFNWTR
;
A
#
# COMPACT_ATOMS: atom_id res chain seq x y z
N MET A 1 -6.14 10.59 6.20
CA MET A 1 -6.73 10.42 4.84
C MET A 1 -5.59 9.95 3.95
N LEU A 2 -5.71 8.77 3.34
CA LEU A 2 -4.72 8.27 2.37
C LEU A 2 -4.90 9.05 1.06
N SER A 3 -3.82 9.58 0.49
CA SER A 3 -3.85 10.37 -0.73
C SER A 3 -2.76 9.88 -1.68
N VAL A 4 -3.11 8.95 -2.57
CA VAL A 4 -2.16 8.43 -3.55
C VAL A 4 -1.89 9.50 -4.61
N THR A 5 -0.73 10.13 -4.54
CA THR A 5 -0.25 11.10 -5.53
C THR A 5 0.65 10.37 -6.51
N HIS A 6 0.29 10.41 -7.79
CA HIS A 6 1.08 9.79 -8.83
C HIS A 6 1.93 10.86 -9.54
N GLU A 7 3.25 10.76 -9.43
CA GLU A 7 4.17 11.58 -10.20
C GLU A 7 4.87 10.75 -11.28
N SER A 8 4.38 10.97 -12.49
CA SER A 8 4.75 10.33 -13.75
C SER A 8 6.15 10.61 -14.29
N ARG A 9 7.14 11.04 -13.50
CA ARG A 9 8.50 11.13 -14.04
C ARG A 9 9.13 9.75 -13.91
N TRP A 10 9.29 9.06 -15.04
CA TRP A 10 10.01 7.78 -15.15
C TRP A 10 9.27 6.51 -14.68
N ARG A 11 7.93 6.49 -14.69
CA ARG A 11 7.13 5.28 -14.39
C ARG A 11 7.31 4.73 -12.97
N GLU A 12 7.27 5.64 -12.01
CA GLU A 12 7.26 5.36 -10.57
C GLU A 12 5.85 5.62 -10.01
N LEU A 13 5.29 4.69 -9.24
CA LEU A 13 4.08 4.93 -8.45
C LEU A 13 4.48 5.40 -7.06
N ARG A 14 4.02 6.58 -6.68
CA ARG A 14 4.17 7.12 -5.34
C ARG A 14 2.88 6.89 -4.55
N VAL A 15 3.02 6.25 -3.39
CA VAL A 15 1.91 5.99 -2.46
C VAL A 15 2.16 6.86 -1.24
N GLU A 16 1.23 7.76 -0.90
CA GLU A 16 1.38 8.66 0.24
C GLU A 16 0.08 8.77 1.01
N GLY A 17 0.18 9.05 2.31
CA GLY A 17 -0.99 9.28 3.14
C GLY A 17 -0.66 9.97 4.44
N ALA A 18 -1.69 10.59 5.01
CA ALA A 18 -1.67 11.08 6.37
C ALA A 18 -2.32 10.06 7.32
N THR A 19 -1.72 9.90 8.50
CA THR A 19 -2.13 8.99 9.56
C THR A 19 -1.89 9.60 10.93
N ASP A 20 -2.63 9.14 11.92
CA ASP A 20 -2.50 9.45 13.35
C ASP A 20 -1.68 8.38 14.10
N LEU A 21 -1.16 7.38 13.40
CA LEU A 21 -0.19 6.46 13.95
C LEU A 21 1.05 7.21 14.45
N PRO A 22 1.64 6.79 15.58
CA PRO A 22 2.87 7.40 16.07
C PRO A 22 4.06 7.10 15.15
N ASP A 23 5.07 7.97 15.23
CA ASP A 23 6.31 7.83 14.47
C ASP A 23 6.98 6.48 14.73
N GLY A 24 7.52 5.90 13.66
CA GLY A 24 8.13 4.57 13.66
C GLY A 24 7.15 3.42 13.48
N ALA A 25 5.83 3.66 13.51
CA ALA A 25 4.86 2.64 13.08
C ALA A 25 5.13 2.25 11.62
N VAL A 26 5.09 0.95 11.32
CA VAL A 26 5.39 0.44 9.99
C VAL A 26 4.09 0.08 9.28
N LEU A 27 3.84 0.66 8.12
CA LEU A 27 2.74 0.29 7.25
C LEU A 27 3.26 -0.58 6.12
N SER A 28 2.48 -1.59 5.73
CA SER A 28 2.75 -2.38 4.52
C SER A 28 1.85 -1.89 3.40
N TYR A 29 2.36 -1.79 2.19
CA TYR A 29 1.54 -1.54 1.00
C TYR A 29 1.57 -2.76 0.09
N ARG A 30 0.44 -3.02 -0.56
CA ARG A 30 0.33 -3.95 -1.67
C ARG A 30 -0.38 -3.26 -2.80
N VAL A 31 0.26 -3.22 -3.96
CA VAL A 31 -0.30 -2.68 -5.19
C VAL A 31 -0.49 -3.84 -6.15
N THR A 32 -1.72 -4.00 -6.63
CA THR A 32 -2.12 -5.09 -7.52
C THR A 32 -2.76 -4.50 -8.77
N HIS A 33 -2.17 -4.74 -9.94
CA HIS A 33 -2.79 -4.37 -11.21
C HIS A 33 -4.00 -5.27 -11.51
N ALA A 34 -5.07 -4.73 -12.10
CA ALA A 34 -6.31 -5.45 -12.40
C ALA A 34 -6.06 -6.77 -13.16
N LEU A 35 -5.18 -6.73 -14.18
CA LEU A 35 -4.76 -7.91 -14.94
C LEU A 35 -4.16 -9.04 -14.08
N ALA A 36 -3.61 -8.76 -12.90
CA ALA A 36 -3.10 -9.81 -12.00
C ALA A 36 -4.21 -10.70 -11.44
N ASN A 37 -5.45 -10.19 -11.39
CA ASN A 37 -6.64 -10.91 -10.97
C ASN A 37 -7.39 -11.56 -12.15
N GLU A 38 -7.15 -11.07 -13.37
CA GLU A 38 -7.84 -11.52 -14.59
C GLU A 38 -7.04 -12.60 -15.35
N LEU A 39 -5.72 -12.56 -15.26
CA LEU A 39 -4.82 -13.42 -16.03
C LEU A 39 -3.92 -14.25 -15.11
N PRO A 40 -3.63 -15.51 -15.47
CA PRO A 40 -2.61 -16.29 -14.78
C PRO A 40 -1.22 -15.65 -14.98
N PRO A 41 -0.27 -15.84 -14.04
CA PRO A 41 1.07 -15.22 -14.13
C PRO A 41 1.82 -15.49 -15.44
N SER A 42 1.60 -16.63 -16.09
CA SER A 42 2.20 -16.98 -17.39
C SER A 42 1.75 -16.11 -18.56
N GLU A 43 0.63 -15.41 -18.41
CA GLU A 43 0.01 -14.56 -19.43
C GLU A 43 0.16 -13.07 -19.12
N TRP A 44 0.85 -12.72 -18.04
CA TRP A 44 1.07 -11.33 -17.70
C TRP A 44 1.90 -10.62 -18.78
N PRO A 45 1.51 -9.40 -19.20
CA PRO A 45 2.26 -8.61 -20.18
C PRO A 45 3.57 -8.04 -19.62
N ALA A 46 3.85 -8.28 -18.34
CA ALA A 46 5.02 -7.83 -17.60
C ALA A 46 5.51 -8.93 -16.66
N GLN A 47 6.78 -8.88 -16.26
CA GLN A 47 7.35 -9.85 -15.32
C GLN A 47 6.65 -9.86 -13.96
N ASN A 48 6.08 -8.72 -13.55
CA ASN A 48 5.28 -8.59 -12.36
C ASN A 48 4.14 -7.59 -12.58
N LEU A 49 2.98 -7.89 -11.97
CA LEU A 49 1.82 -7.01 -11.89
C LEU A 49 1.41 -6.72 -10.44
N ILE A 50 2.26 -7.13 -9.50
CA ILE A 50 2.10 -6.95 -8.06
C ILE A 50 3.41 -6.35 -7.53
N ALA A 51 3.28 -5.37 -6.65
CA ALA A 51 4.39 -4.79 -5.91
C ALA A 51 3.98 -4.58 -4.45
N ASP A 52 4.87 -4.89 -3.54
CA ASP A 52 4.68 -4.72 -2.10
C ASP A 52 5.91 -4.10 -1.44
N GLY A 53 5.73 -3.66 -0.21
CA GLY A 53 6.80 -3.13 0.60
C GLY A 53 6.29 -2.40 1.83
N THR A 54 7.17 -1.64 2.47
CA THR A 54 6.87 -1.00 3.76
C THR A 54 7.23 0.48 3.78
N ALA A 55 6.52 1.24 4.61
CA ALA A 55 6.79 2.63 4.89
C ALA A 55 6.69 2.87 6.39
N ALA A 56 7.69 3.52 6.98
CA ALA A 56 7.61 4.00 8.35
C ALA A 56 6.81 5.30 8.40
N VAL A 57 6.01 5.46 9.45
CA VAL A 57 5.32 6.71 9.75
C VAL A 57 6.33 7.69 10.32
N GLN A 58 6.31 8.92 9.80
CA GLN A 58 7.10 10.04 10.27
C GLN A 58 6.29 11.32 10.15
N GLU A 59 6.18 12.07 11.24
CA GLU A 59 5.45 13.35 11.30
C GLU A 59 3.99 13.22 10.80
N GLY A 60 3.31 12.14 11.19
CA GLY A 60 1.92 11.85 10.80
C GLY A 60 1.73 11.52 9.32
N LYS A 61 2.81 11.19 8.60
CA LYS A 61 2.78 10.83 7.19
C LYS A 61 3.49 9.51 6.96
N TYR A 62 3.13 8.84 5.88
CA TYR A 62 3.86 7.71 5.34
C TYR A 62 3.92 7.83 3.83
N GLY A 63 4.93 7.20 3.24
CA GLY A 63 4.97 7.08 1.80
C GLY A 63 5.99 6.08 1.29
N ALA A 64 5.79 5.66 0.05
CA ALA A 64 6.65 4.72 -0.64
C ALA A 64 6.69 5.02 -2.14
N ARG A 65 7.77 4.56 -2.76
CA ARG A 65 8.01 4.65 -4.19
C ARG A 65 8.13 3.26 -4.76
N LEU A 66 7.30 2.97 -5.75
CA LEU A 66 7.18 1.67 -6.38
C LEU A 66 7.59 1.77 -7.83
N ASN A 67 8.49 0.88 -8.25
CA ASN A 67 8.87 0.78 -9.64
C ASN A 67 7.76 0.06 -10.43
N THR A 68 7.03 0.80 -11.27
CA THR A 68 5.96 0.29 -12.13
C THR A 68 6.33 0.42 -13.61
N THR A 69 7.64 0.47 -13.90
CA THR A 69 8.18 0.74 -15.25
C THR A 69 7.61 -0.16 -16.33
N TYR A 70 7.39 -1.44 -16.05
CA TYR A 70 6.92 -2.40 -17.04
C TYR A 70 5.42 -2.66 -16.96
N TRP A 71 4.70 -1.99 -16.06
CA TRP A 71 3.28 -2.26 -15.89
C TRP A 71 2.50 -1.65 -17.05
N PRO A 72 1.50 -2.38 -17.58
CA PRO A 72 0.63 -1.86 -18.63
C PRO A 72 -0.25 -0.73 -18.08
N LYS A 73 -0.94 -0.05 -18.98
CA LYS A 73 -2.02 0.85 -18.60
C LYS A 73 -3.17 0.04 -17.99
N GLY A 74 -3.89 0.63 -17.06
CA GLY A 74 -5.02 -0.02 -16.40
C GLY A 74 -5.17 0.38 -14.94
N SER A 75 -6.12 -0.23 -14.27
CA SER A 75 -6.37 0.04 -12.85
C SER A 75 -5.41 -0.76 -11.96
N VAL A 76 -5.03 -0.14 -10.85
CA VAL A 76 -4.32 -0.78 -9.75
C VAL A 76 -5.11 -0.56 -8.45
N GLN A 77 -5.20 -1.61 -7.65
CA GLN A 77 -5.68 -1.54 -6.28
C GLN A 77 -4.49 -1.33 -5.36
N VAL A 78 -4.55 -0.32 -4.51
CA VAL A 78 -3.55 -0.02 -3.48
C VAL A 78 -4.15 -0.34 -2.12
N GLU A 79 -3.52 -1.27 -1.42
CA GLU A 79 -3.90 -1.67 -0.06
C GLU A 79 -2.81 -1.23 0.89
N VAL A 80 -3.17 -0.48 1.94
CA VAL A 80 -2.28 -0.15 3.05
C VAL A 80 -2.72 -0.94 4.26
N GLN A 81 -1.81 -1.71 4.84
CA GLN A 81 -2.12 -2.75 5.82
C GLN A 81 -1.30 -2.55 7.09
N PHE A 82 -1.94 -2.82 8.23
CA PHE A 82 -1.32 -2.84 9.55
C PHE A 82 -1.81 -4.03 10.37
N PRO A 83 -0.91 -4.78 11.04
CA PRO A 83 0.52 -4.94 10.78
C PRO A 83 0.76 -6.22 9.97
N ILE A 84 1.53 -6.11 8.88
CA ILE A 84 2.09 -7.27 8.16
C ILE A 84 3.59 -7.41 8.47
N ALA A 85 4.29 -6.28 8.64
CA ALA A 85 5.68 -6.25 9.04
C ALA A 85 5.83 -6.18 10.57
N PRO A 86 6.97 -6.67 11.13
CA PRO A 86 7.27 -6.50 12.55
C PRO A 86 7.19 -5.04 12.98
N GLN A 87 6.36 -4.77 13.98
CA GLN A 87 6.24 -3.44 14.58
C GLN A 87 7.30 -3.24 15.68
N PRO A 88 7.79 -2.00 15.87
CA PRO A 88 8.61 -1.68 17.03
C PRO A 88 7.89 -2.03 18.35
N PRO A 89 8.64 -2.37 19.43
CA PRO A 89 8.04 -2.78 20.70
C PRO A 89 7.01 -1.79 21.24
N THR A 90 7.29 -0.49 21.16
CA THR A 90 6.40 0.60 21.60
C THR A 90 5.07 0.62 20.85
N ILE A 91 5.09 0.30 19.56
CA ILE A 91 3.89 0.23 18.72
C ILE A 91 3.06 -1.01 19.06
N ARG A 92 3.71 -2.17 19.23
CA ARG A 92 3.02 -3.42 19.63
C ARG A 92 2.37 -3.30 21.01
N THR A 93 3.04 -2.65 21.97
CA THR A 93 2.47 -2.42 23.30
C THR A 93 1.19 -1.60 23.24
N ARG A 94 1.08 -0.67 22.29
CA ARG A 94 -0.08 0.23 22.17
C ARG A 94 -1.21 -0.35 21.34
N TYR A 95 -0.89 -1.03 20.25
CA TYR A 95 -1.87 -1.46 19.25
C TYR A 95 -2.06 -2.98 19.17
N GLY A 96 -1.31 -3.75 19.97
CA GLY A 96 -1.24 -5.20 19.89
C GLY A 96 -0.30 -5.69 18.79
N ASN A 97 -0.10 -7.01 18.72
CA ASN A 97 0.82 -7.62 17.75
C ASN A 97 0.27 -7.59 16.32
N PHE A 98 -1.06 -7.59 16.19
CA PHE A 98 -1.81 -7.62 14.94
C PHE A 98 -2.73 -6.39 14.77
N GLY A 99 -2.52 -5.33 15.53
CA GLY A 99 -3.34 -4.12 15.42
C GLY A 99 -4.74 -4.31 16.00
N GLU A 100 -4.88 -5.20 16.98
CA GLU A 100 -6.12 -5.54 17.67
C GLU A 100 -6.79 -4.28 18.24
N GLU A 101 -5.99 -3.34 18.74
CA GLU A 101 -6.45 -2.08 19.35
C GLU A 101 -6.49 -0.91 18.35
N LEU A 102 -6.26 -1.15 17.05
CA LEU A 102 -6.44 -0.12 16.05
C LEU A 102 -7.90 0.16 15.78
N THR A 103 -8.24 1.44 15.81
CA THR A 103 -9.57 1.98 15.57
C THR A 103 -9.50 3.11 14.55
N GLY A 104 -10.64 3.47 13.96
CA GLY A 104 -10.73 4.59 13.01
C GLY A 104 -11.70 4.31 11.86
N ASN A 105 -12.28 5.36 11.31
CA ASN A 105 -13.35 5.26 10.30
C ASN A 105 -12.91 4.61 8.98
N ASN A 106 -11.60 4.58 8.71
CA ASN A 106 -11.04 3.99 7.48
C ASN A 106 -10.49 2.58 7.70
N VAL A 107 -10.57 2.06 8.92
CA VAL A 107 -10.02 0.75 9.28
C VAL A 107 -11.04 -0.34 8.93
N THR A 108 -10.78 -1.09 7.86
CA THR A 108 -11.52 -2.32 7.56
C THR A 108 -10.75 -3.54 8.06
N VAL A 109 -11.47 -4.62 8.39
CA VAL A 109 -10.86 -5.88 8.85
C VAL A 109 -10.76 -6.83 7.66
N LEU A 110 -9.55 -7.25 7.32
CA LEU A 110 -9.28 -8.30 6.33
C LEU A 110 -8.55 -9.45 7.03
N GLY A 111 -9.27 -10.53 7.33
CA GLY A 111 -8.73 -11.63 8.15
C GLY A 111 -8.36 -11.15 9.55
N SER A 112 -7.10 -11.34 9.95
CA SER A 112 -6.54 -10.86 11.23
C SER A 112 -5.89 -9.47 11.14
N SER A 113 -5.86 -8.83 9.96
CA SER A 113 -5.19 -7.54 9.75
C SER A 113 -6.20 -6.40 9.58
N LYS A 114 -5.75 -5.18 9.92
CA LYS A 114 -6.47 -3.95 9.60
C LYS A 114 -5.98 -3.41 8.26
N VAL A 115 -6.90 -3.10 7.35
CA VAL A 115 -6.60 -2.66 5.98
C VAL A 115 -7.32 -1.35 5.68
N VAL A 116 -6.66 -0.50 4.90
CA VAL A 116 -7.24 0.65 4.21
C VAL A 116 -7.04 0.42 2.71
N THR A 117 -8.12 0.39 1.93
CA THR A 117 -8.06 0.15 0.48
C THR A 117 -8.33 1.44 -0.28
N ALA A 118 -7.55 1.69 -1.34
CA ALA A 118 -7.79 2.74 -2.32
C ALA A 118 -7.59 2.19 -3.74
N GLU A 119 -8.38 2.68 -4.69
CA GLU A 119 -8.22 2.35 -6.11
C GLU A 119 -7.52 3.49 -6.85
N HIS A 120 -6.72 3.15 -7.87
CA HIS A 120 -6.03 4.11 -8.72
C HIS A 120 -5.97 3.60 -10.16
N THR A 121 -5.90 4.50 -11.15
CA THR A 121 -5.82 4.12 -12.56
C THR A 121 -4.61 4.73 -13.24
N PHE A 122 -3.80 3.87 -13.87
CA PHE A 122 -2.67 4.25 -14.72
C PHE A 122 -3.13 4.69 -16.11
N ASN A 123 -3.13 6.00 -16.35
CA ASN A 123 -3.65 6.63 -17.57
C ASN A 123 -2.57 7.12 -18.56
N TRP A 124 -1.36 6.54 -18.53
CA TRP A 124 -0.22 7.04 -19.30
C TRP A 124 -0.49 7.19 -20.80
N THR A 125 0.00 8.26 -21.43
CA THR A 125 0.16 8.37 -22.89
C THR A 125 1.60 7.98 -23.27
N ARG A 126 1.75 7.30 -24.42
CA ARG A 126 3.05 6.81 -24.91
C ARG A 126 3.90 7.97 -25.40
#